data_AF-A0A3M1E511-F1
#
_entry.id   AF-A0A3M1E511-F1
#
_cell.length_a   1.000
_cell.length_b   1.000
_cell.length_c   1.000
_cell.angle_alpha   90.00
_cell.angle_beta   90.00
_cell.angle_gamma   90.00
#
_symmetry.space_group_name_H-M   'P 1'
#
loop_
_entity.id
_entity.type
_entity.pdbx_description
1 polymer ?
#
loop_
_entity_poly.entity_id
_entity_poly.type
_entity_poly.pdbx_seq_one_letter_code
_entity_poly.pdbx_strand_id
1 'polypeptide(L)'
;MITIDVSRLYAATGTAKLADLEHYEQQALELAGEGGEVCLTGPGPVWLYLRLAHALHGKVRRLAYESPVTGVVEIYNHNPF
;
A
#
# COMPACT_ATOMS: atom_id res chain seq x y z
N MET A 1 -12.43 0.79 5.64
CA MET A 1 -11.17 0.29 5.06
C MET A 1 -10.87 1.09 3.80
N ILE A 2 -9.70 1.70 3.70
CA ILE A 2 -9.24 2.44 2.53
C ILE A 2 -8.55 1.43 1.60
N THR A 3 -8.86 1.47 0.30
CA THR A 3 -8.21 0.62 -0.70
C THR A 3 -7.31 1.47 -1.58
N ILE A 4 -6.04 1.09 -1.69
CA ILE A 4 -5.06 1.74 -2.55
C ILE A 4 -4.71 0.76 -3.67
N ASP A 5 -5.09 1.11 -4.89
CA ASP A 5 -4.63 0.44 -6.10
C ASP A 5 -3.22 0.93 -6.44
N VAL A 6 -2.22 0.09 -6.19
CA VAL A 6 -0.79 0.40 -6.36
C VAL A 6 -0.47 0.81 -7.80
N SER A 7 -1.22 0.32 -8.79
CA SER A 7 -1.02 0.69 -10.18
C SER A 7 -1.31 2.16 -10.49
N ARG A 8 -2.14 2.80 -9.65
CA ARG A 8 -2.49 4.22 -9.80
C ARG A 8 -1.37 5.15 -9.40
N LEU A 9 -0.47 4.72 -8.52
CA LEU A 9 0.65 5.53 -8.03
C LEU A 9 1.67 5.85 -9.15
N TYR A 10 1.78 4.98 -10.16
CA TYR A 10 2.70 5.16 -11.29
C TYR A 10 1.96 5.22 -12.64
N ALA A 11 0.65 5.51 -12.63
CA ALA A 11 -0.17 5.52 -13.84
C ALA A 11 0.33 6.50 -14.91
N ALA A 12 0.97 7.59 -14.51
CA ALA A 12 1.53 8.59 -15.43
C ALA A 12 2.61 8.02 -16.36
N THR A 13 3.38 7.03 -15.90
CA THR A 13 4.46 6.41 -16.68
C THR A 13 4.12 5.01 -17.16
N GLY A 14 3.10 4.37 -16.57
CA GLY A 14 2.75 2.96 -16.79
C GLY A 14 3.79 1.97 -16.26
N THR A 15 4.89 2.43 -15.68
CA THR A 15 5.96 1.59 -15.11
C THR A 15 6.55 2.27 -13.89
N ALA A 16 6.38 1.65 -12.72
CA ALA A 16 6.99 2.12 -11.49
C ALA A 16 8.51 2.27 -11.62
N LYS A 17 9.05 3.40 -11.17
CA LYS A 17 10.49 3.70 -11.20
C LYS A 17 11.03 3.85 -9.78
N LEU A 18 12.23 3.31 -9.53
CA LEU A 18 12.91 3.52 -8.24
C LEU A 18 13.20 5.01 -7.97
N ALA A 19 13.41 5.81 -9.01
CA ALA A 19 13.65 7.25 -8.90
C ALA A 19 12.44 8.01 -8.31
N ASP A 20 11.23 7.46 -8.44
CA ASP A 20 9.99 8.08 -7.99
C ASP A 20 9.49 7.46 -6.67
N LEU A 21 10.32 6.64 -6.01
CA LEU A 21 9.89 5.84 -4.86
C LEU A 21 9.33 6.71 -3.72
N GLU A 22 10.00 7.81 -3.40
CA GLU A 22 9.55 8.74 -2.36
C GLU A 22 8.18 9.35 -2.69
N HIS A 23 7.92 9.63 -3.97
CA HIS A 23 6.64 10.14 -4.41
C HIS A 23 5.52 9.12 -4.20
N TYR A 24 5.74 7.85 -4.54
CA TYR A 24 4.75 6.79 -4.31
C TYR A 24 4.47 6.58 -2.82
N GLU A 25 5.51 6.63 -1.98
CA GLU A 25 5.37 6.53 -0.52
C GLU A 25 4.54 7.70 0.03
N GLN A 26 4.82 8.94 -0.38
CA GLN A 26 4.06 10.12 0.03
C GLN A 26 2.59 10.03 -0.38
N GLN A 27 2.31 9.67 -1.64
CA GLN A 27 0.94 9.49 -2.12
C GLN A 27 0.18 8.42 -1.33
N ALA A 28 0.82 7.28 -1.04
CA ALA A 28 0.19 6.22 -0.27
C ALA A 28 -0.11 6.67 1.18
N LEU A 29 0.79 7.43 1.81
CA LEU A 29 0.58 8.02 3.13
C LEU A 29 -0.59 9.01 3.15
N GLU A 30 -0.66 9.90 2.17
CA GLU A 30 -1.75 10.86 2.01
C GLU A 30 -3.10 10.17 1.82
N LEU A 31 -3.15 9.15 0.96
CA LEU A 31 -4.37 8.36 0.72
C LEU A 31 -4.79 7.55 1.95
N ALA A 32 -3.83 7.03 2.70
CA ALA A 32 -4.09 6.20 3.88
C ALA A 32 -4.58 7.00 5.10
N GLY A 33 -4.13 8.25 5.26
CA GLY A 33 -4.33 9.02 6.49
C GLY A 33 -3.69 8.35 7.71
N GLU A 34 -4.22 8.62 8.91
CA GLU A 34 -3.68 8.09 10.17
C GLU A 34 -4.68 7.19 10.91
N GLY A 35 -4.19 6.10 11.50
CA GLY A 35 -4.95 5.20 12.39
C GLY A 35 -5.99 4.31 11.70
N GLY A 36 -6.15 4.42 10.38
CA GLY A 36 -7.13 3.65 9.60
C GLY A 36 -6.75 2.20 9.34
N GLU A 37 -7.65 1.48 8.66
CA GLU A 37 -7.37 0.17 8.07
C GLU A 37 -7.22 0.32 6.56
N VAL A 38 -6.11 -0.18 6.03
CA VAL A 38 -5.75 -0.03 4.61
C VAL A 38 -5.60 -1.39 3.94
N CYS A 39 -6.02 -1.49 2.68
CA CYS A 39 -5.76 -2.64 1.81
C CYS A 39 -5.02 -2.18 0.55
N LEU A 40 -3.88 -2.80 0.24
CA LEU A 40 -3.17 -2.61 -1.02
C LEU A 40 -3.66 -3.64 -2.05
N THR A 41 -3.85 -3.20 -3.29
CA THR A 41 -4.27 -4.09 -4.39
C THR A 41 -3.75 -3.60 -5.74
N GLY A 42 -4.05 -4.33 -6.81
CA GLY A 42 -3.71 -3.99 -8.19
C GLY A 42 -2.35 -4.50 -8.66
N PRO A 43 -2.01 -4.35 -9.95
CA PRO A 43 -0.70 -4.74 -10.44
C PRO A 43 0.39 -3.78 -9.90
N GLY A 44 1.58 -4.33 -9.66
CA GLY A 44 2.74 -3.56 -9.23
C GLY A 44 3.94 -4.48 -8.97
N PRO A 45 5.17 -3.97 -9.05
CA PRO A 45 6.33 -4.78 -8.73
C PRO A 45 6.38 -5.07 -7.22
N VAL A 46 6.87 -6.25 -6.86
CA VAL A 46 6.94 -6.71 -5.46
C VAL A 46 7.68 -5.71 -4.56
N TRP A 47 8.75 -5.11 -5.05
CA TRP A 47 9.54 -4.13 -4.28
C TRP A 47 8.71 -2.90 -3.87
N LEU A 48 7.75 -2.47 -4.69
CA LEU A 48 6.92 -1.31 -4.38
C LEU A 48 5.96 -1.67 -3.24
N TYR A 49 5.32 -2.83 -3.31
CA TYR A 49 4.49 -3.34 -2.21
C TYR A 49 5.24 -3.41 -0.88
N LEU A 50 6.47 -3.93 -0.88
CA LEU A 50 7.30 -4.00 0.33
C LEU A 50 7.60 -2.61 0.89
N ARG A 51 7.91 -1.64 0.01
CA ARG A 51 8.17 -0.26 0.43
C ARG A 51 6.94 0.44 0.99
N LEU A 52 5.80 0.33 0.31
CA LEU A 52 4.53 0.91 0.79
C LEU A 52 4.11 0.29 2.13
N ALA A 53 4.24 -1.03 2.28
CA ALA A 53 3.94 -1.69 3.53
C ALA A 53 4.80 -1.16 4.68
N HIS A 54 6.10 -0.94 4.44
CA HIS A 54 6.99 -0.35 5.42
C HIS A 54 6.65 1.12 5.73
N ALA A 55 6.38 1.94 4.72
CA ALA A 55 6.03 3.35 4.91
C ALA A 55 4.72 3.53 5.70
N LEU A 56 3.74 2.66 5.46
CA LEU A 56 2.45 2.68 6.17
C LEU A 56 2.54 2.10 7.60
N HIS A 57 3.59 1.33 7.91
CA HIS A 57 3.74 0.71 9.22
C HIS A 57 3.92 1.77 10.31
N GLY A 58 3.11 1.68 11.37
CA GLY A 58 3.03 2.71 12.41
C GLY A 58 2.22 3.96 12.02
N LYS A 59 1.72 4.05 10.79
CA LYS A 59 0.78 5.09 10.35
C LYS A 59 -0.66 4.62 10.35
N VAL A 60 -0.88 3.38 9.93
CA VAL A 60 -2.20 2.74 9.89
C VAL A 60 -2.30 1.66 10.97
N ARG A 61 -3.51 1.41 11.49
CA ARG A 61 -3.74 0.38 12.50
C ARG A 61 -3.62 -1.03 11.93
N ARG A 62 -4.02 -1.21 10.68
CA ARG A 62 -4.02 -2.51 9.99
C ARG A 62 -3.71 -2.33 8.53
N LEU A 63 -2.88 -3.20 7.98
CA LEU A 63 -2.61 -3.27 6.56
C LEU A 63 -2.89 -4.68 6.04
N ALA A 64 -3.62 -4.75 4.94
CA ALA A 64 -3.87 -5.97 4.19
C ALA A 64 -3.42 -5.82 2.73
N TYR A 65 -3.29 -6.95 2.05
CA TYR A 65 -3.11 -7.06 0.62
C TYR A 65 -4.24 -7.90 0.04
N GLU A 66 -4.79 -7.49 -1.10
CA GLU A 66 -5.84 -8.24 -1.78
C GLU A 66 -5.45 -8.53 -3.24
N SER A 67 -5.59 -9.79 -3.63
CA SER A 67 -5.47 -10.22 -5.02
C SER A 67 -6.56 -11.22 -5.41
N PRO A 68 -6.90 -11.35 -6.70
CA PRO A 68 -7.86 -12.35 -7.17
C PRO A 68 -7.48 -13.80 -6.85
N VAL A 69 -6.18 -14.07 -6.60
CA VAL A 69 -5.68 -15.44 -6.37
C VAL A 69 -5.66 -15.78 -4.88
N THR A 70 -5.21 -14.85 -4.05
CA THR A 70 -5.03 -15.08 -2.60
C THR A 70 -6.24 -14.66 -1.77
N GLY A 71 -7.14 -13.85 -2.34
CA GLY A 71 -8.08 -13.07 -1.55
C GLY A 71 -7.34 -12.05 -0.67
N VAL A 72 -7.98 -11.66 0.44
CA VAL A 72 -7.40 -10.74 1.42
C VAL A 72 -6.42 -11.47 2.33
N VAL A 73 -5.19 -10.98 2.38
CA VAL A 73 -4.11 -11.44 3.23
C VAL A 73 -3.72 -10.30 4.17
N GLU A 74 -3.75 -10.55 5.47
CA GLU A 74 -3.28 -9.58 6.46
C GLU A 74 -1.75 -9.48 6.42
N ILE A 75 -1.22 -8.25 6.35
CA ILE A 75 0.22 -8.00 6.41
C ILE A 75 0.63 -7.70 7.85
N TYR A 76 -0.07 -6.76 8.51
CA TYR A 76 0.08 -6.51 9.94
C TYR A 76 -1.22 -5.95 10.54
N ASN A 77 -1.36 -6.12 11.84
CA ASN A 77 -2.47 -5.64 12.63
C ASN A 77 -1.99 -5.20 14.01
N HIS A 78 -2.20 -3.93 14.34
CA HIS A 78 -1.86 -3.34 15.63
C HIS A 78 -3.08 -3.20 16.55
N ASN A 79 -4.21 -3.85 16.23
CA ASN A 79 -5.31 -4.00 17.17
C ASN A 79 -4.91 -5.02 18.25
N PRO A 80 -4.85 -4.64 19.54
CA PRO A 80 -4.45 -5.55 20.62
C PRO A 80 -5.59 -6.44 21.14
N PHE A 81 -6.80 -6.33 20.58
CA PHE A 81 -8.01 -7.05 21.00
C PHE A 81 -8.56 -7.95 19.90
#